data_AF-A0A8J1ZXZ5-F1
#
_entry.id   AF-A0A8J1ZXZ5-F1
#
_cell.length_a   1.000
_cell.length_b   1.000
_cell.length_c   1.000
_cell.angle_alpha   90.00
_cell.angle_beta   90.00
_cell.angle_gamma   90.00
#
_symmetry.space_group_name_H-M   'P 1'
#
loop_
_entity.id
_entity.type
_entity.pdbx_description
1 polymer ?
#
loop_
_entity_poly.entity_id
_entity_poly.type
_entity_poly.pdbx_seq_one_letter_code
_entity_poly.pdbx_strand_id
1 'polypeptide(L)'
;MAPRWPSCRNVFLPFFFAFVFATTVLHPVLVVRAAGLCPAAAEQGCFDAKYTCESCCRNIAVPIGNLSCWEGDIKFATCCGVTNYRLALFQQGEQRNDPLATDKNFGTKEQVCPPTALEQCFDKHFPCERCCDTKYGPQGNPYCWPSVPGLERDLNYGLCCGVQAPFDESVEKLAIPFLQETNLISEVDDSGSRKDRELL
;
A
#
# COMPACT_ATOMS: atom_id res chain seq x y z
N MET A 1 -7.60 20.11 -23.24
CA MET A 1 -6.46 21.05 -23.28
C MET A 1 -5.31 20.38 -22.57
N ALA A 2 -4.30 19.90 -23.30
CA ALA A 2 -3.15 19.20 -22.72
C ALA A 2 -2.00 20.19 -22.50
N PRO A 3 -1.39 20.26 -21.31
CA PRO A 3 -0.19 21.06 -21.12
C PRO A 3 1.02 20.38 -21.77
N ARG A 4 1.77 21.17 -22.57
CA ARG A 4 3.09 20.82 -23.12
C ARG A 4 4.12 20.83 -21.98
N TRP A 5 4.86 19.74 -21.85
CA TRP A 5 5.92 19.55 -20.87
C TRP A 5 7.23 20.23 -21.26
N PRO A 6 8.01 20.78 -20.31
CA PRO A 6 9.42 21.05 -20.51
C PRO A 6 10.22 19.75 -20.34
N SER A 7 10.96 19.41 -21.39
CA SER A 7 11.85 18.25 -21.47
C SER A 7 13.07 18.45 -20.55
N CYS A 8 13.21 17.66 -19.48
CA CYS A 8 14.47 17.57 -18.74
C CYS A 8 15.48 16.76 -19.57
N ARG A 9 16.26 17.50 -20.34
CA ARG A 9 17.34 17.03 -21.21
C ARG A 9 18.53 16.63 -20.33
N ASN A 10 18.87 15.34 -20.34
CA ASN A 10 20.13 14.82 -19.81
C ASN A 10 21.30 15.52 -20.52
N VAL A 11 22.01 16.41 -19.82
CA VAL A 11 23.26 16.99 -20.31
C VAL A 11 24.40 16.13 -19.80
N PHE A 12 24.89 15.29 -20.71
CA PHE A 12 26.19 14.63 -20.65
C PHE A 12 27.27 15.72 -20.73
N LEU A 13 28.14 15.86 -19.74
CA LEU A 13 29.35 16.66 -19.82
C LEU A 13 30.56 15.76 -19.53
N PRO A 14 31.44 15.51 -20.51
CA PRO A 14 32.83 15.19 -20.23
C PRO A 14 33.58 16.52 -20.03
N PHE A 15 34.56 16.62 -19.12
CA PHE A 15 35.78 17.41 -19.34
C PHE A 15 36.72 17.29 -18.14
N PHE A 16 37.89 16.72 -18.41
CA PHE A 16 39.15 17.03 -17.74
C PHE A 16 39.41 18.54 -17.84
N PHE A 17 39.71 19.24 -16.74
CA PHE A 17 40.67 20.35 -16.74
C PHE A 17 41.05 20.71 -15.29
N ALA A 18 42.34 20.65 -15.00
CA ALA A 18 42.94 21.11 -13.75
C ALA A 18 42.93 22.65 -13.71
N PHE A 19 42.39 23.23 -12.64
CA PHE A 19 42.62 24.63 -12.27
C PHE A 19 42.56 24.80 -10.76
N VAL A 20 43.69 25.17 -10.17
CA VAL A 20 43.84 25.59 -8.78
C VAL A 20 43.36 27.04 -8.70
N PHE A 21 42.17 27.24 -8.13
CA PHE A 21 41.71 28.56 -7.69
C PHE A 21 41.15 28.44 -6.27
N ALA A 22 41.81 29.13 -5.34
CA ALA A 22 41.29 29.44 -4.03
C ALA A 22 39.95 30.18 -4.18
N THR A 23 38.85 29.49 -3.87
CA THR A 23 37.51 30.07 -3.88
C THR A 23 36.80 29.65 -2.61
N THR A 24 36.22 30.67 -1.98
CA THR A 24 35.39 30.64 -0.78
C THR A 24 34.46 29.44 -0.77
N VAL A 25 34.49 28.68 0.32
CA VAL A 25 33.60 27.56 0.61
C VAL A 25 32.18 28.09 0.79
N LEU A 26 31.52 28.44 -0.32
CA LEU A 26 30.07 28.50 -0.40
C LEU A 26 29.61 27.06 -0.25
N HIS A 27 29.36 26.69 0.99
CA HIS A 27 28.62 25.50 1.33
C HIS A 27 27.33 25.57 0.51
N PRO A 28 27.01 24.58 -0.34
CA PRO A 28 25.66 24.48 -0.85
C PRO A 28 24.77 24.44 0.40
N VAL A 29 23.93 25.46 0.55
CA VAL A 29 22.81 25.39 1.48
C VAL A 29 22.00 24.22 0.94
N LEU A 30 22.28 23.05 1.50
CA LEU A 30 21.53 21.85 1.29
C LEU A 30 20.18 22.21 1.89
N VAL A 31 19.28 22.69 1.03
CA VAL A 31 17.87 22.80 1.36
C VAL A 31 17.46 21.35 1.56
N VAL A 32 17.65 20.88 2.80
CA VAL A 32 16.90 19.79 3.35
C VAL A 32 15.48 20.31 3.31
N ARG A 33 14.81 20.13 2.16
CA ARG A 33 13.37 19.93 2.17
C ARG A 33 13.22 18.84 3.22
N ALA A 34 12.66 19.19 4.38
CA ALA A 34 12.11 18.20 5.27
C ALA A 34 11.31 17.29 4.34
N ALA A 35 11.87 16.10 4.07
CA ALA A 35 11.33 15.20 3.09
C ALA A 35 9.97 14.83 3.66
N GLY A 36 8.94 15.52 3.16
CA GLY A 36 7.57 15.25 3.52
C GLY A 36 7.35 13.76 3.32
N LEU A 37 6.47 13.20 4.14
CA LEU A 37 6.06 11.78 4.17
C LEU A 37 5.45 11.28 2.85
N CYS A 38 5.68 11.96 1.73
CA CYS A 38 5.24 11.59 0.42
C CYS A 38 6.11 10.45 -0.13
N PRO A 39 5.51 9.36 -0.62
CA PRO A 39 6.25 8.29 -1.28
C PRO A 39 7.07 8.83 -2.44
N ALA A 40 8.32 8.35 -2.58
CA ALA A 40 9.20 8.79 -3.68
C ALA A 40 8.61 8.49 -5.07
N ALA A 41 7.68 7.53 -5.16
CA ALA A 41 7.02 7.13 -6.39
C ALA A 41 5.70 7.89 -6.67
N ALA A 42 5.35 8.89 -5.87
CA ALA A 42 4.12 9.65 -6.03
C ALA A 42 4.10 10.44 -7.36
N GLU A 43 2.95 10.45 -8.04
CA GLU A 43 2.84 11.02 -9.38
C GLU A 43 2.70 12.55 -9.36
N GLN A 44 3.42 13.23 -10.27
CA GLN A 44 3.34 14.68 -10.40
C GLN A 44 2.00 15.10 -11.02
N GLY A 45 1.31 16.06 -10.40
CA GLY A 45 0.01 16.56 -10.87
C GLY A 45 -1.20 15.95 -10.16
N CYS A 46 -0.99 14.95 -9.29
CA CYS A 46 -2.04 14.44 -8.41
C CYS A 46 -2.37 15.36 -7.23
N PHE A 47 -1.46 16.27 -6.90
CA PHE A 47 -1.53 17.06 -5.67
C PHE A 47 -1.49 18.54 -6.00
N ASP A 48 -2.19 19.33 -5.18
CA ASP A 48 -2.22 20.78 -5.26
C ASP A 48 -2.03 21.42 -3.87
N ALA A 49 -2.25 22.73 -3.76
CA ALA A 49 -2.09 23.47 -2.51
C ALA A 49 -3.10 23.05 -1.42
N LYS A 50 -4.27 22.52 -1.80
CA LYS A 50 -5.34 22.08 -0.90
C LYS A 50 -5.21 20.59 -0.57
N TYR A 51 -4.87 19.77 -1.55
CA TYR A 51 -4.72 18.32 -1.47
C TYR A 51 -3.24 17.96 -1.60
N THR A 52 -2.46 18.20 -0.54
CA THR A 52 -1.02 17.92 -0.55
C THR A 52 -0.74 16.43 -0.47
N CYS A 53 0.42 15.99 -0.99
CA CYS A 53 0.79 14.58 -0.97
C CYS A 53 0.84 14.01 0.46
N GLU A 54 1.37 14.77 1.43
CA GLU A 54 1.49 14.33 2.82
C GLU A 54 0.12 14.19 3.52
N SER A 55 -0.90 14.90 3.04
CA SER A 55 -2.27 14.76 3.54
C SER A 55 -2.97 13.57 2.88
N CYS A 56 -2.83 13.45 1.56
CA CYS A 56 -3.54 12.45 0.78
C CYS A 56 -2.94 11.05 0.91
N CYS A 57 -1.62 10.91 0.81
CA CYS A 57 -0.93 9.62 0.86
C CYS A 57 -0.64 9.11 2.28
N ARG A 58 -0.91 9.91 3.33
CA ARG A 58 -0.75 9.46 4.71
C ARG A 58 -1.76 8.35 5.01
N ASN A 59 -1.26 7.14 5.24
CA ASN A 59 -2.11 5.96 5.32
C ASN A 59 -2.08 5.24 6.67
N ILE A 60 -1.58 5.94 7.70
CA ILE A 60 -1.56 5.49 9.09
C ILE A 60 -2.97 5.14 9.60
N ALA A 61 -3.95 6.00 9.32
CA ALA A 61 -5.33 5.84 9.79
C ALA A 61 -6.18 4.99 8.82
N VAL A 62 -6.03 5.22 7.53
CA VAL A 62 -6.78 4.55 6.46
C VAL A 62 -5.76 4.08 5.42
N PRO A 63 -5.67 2.79 5.07
CA PRO A 63 -4.59 2.30 4.21
C PRO A 63 -4.63 2.83 2.76
N ILE A 64 -5.80 3.33 2.32
CA ILE A 64 -5.99 4.04 1.05
C ILE A 64 -5.86 5.57 1.20
N GLY A 65 -5.26 6.05 2.28
CA GLY A 65 -5.03 7.48 2.52
C GLY A 65 -6.30 8.28 2.82
N ASN A 66 -6.24 9.59 2.64
CA ASN A 66 -7.38 10.48 2.89
C ASN A 66 -8.41 10.39 1.77
N LEU A 67 -9.59 9.83 2.07
CA LEU A 67 -10.68 9.61 1.12
C LEU A 67 -11.16 10.89 0.41
N SER A 68 -10.97 12.06 1.03
CA SER A 68 -11.36 13.35 0.45
C SER A 68 -10.50 13.77 -0.75
N CYS A 69 -9.38 13.09 -0.99
CA CYS A 69 -8.47 13.35 -2.10
C CYS A 69 -8.84 12.60 -3.38
N TRP A 70 -9.71 11.58 -3.29
CA TRP A 70 -9.94 10.64 -4.38
C TRP A 70 -11.28 10.91 -5.04
N GLU A 71 -11.26 11.64 -6.16
CA GLU A 71 -12.45 11.94 -6.95
C GLU A 71 -12.20 11.67 -8.43
N GLY A 72 -13.20 11.11 -9.11
CA GLY A 72 -13.11 10.73 -10.52
C GLY A 72 -11.98 9.74 -10.78
N ASP A 73 -11.07 10.11 -11.67
CA ASP A 73 -9.94 9.30 -12.13
C ASP A 73 -8.72 9.36 -11.19
N ILE A 74 -8.73 10.25 -10.18
CA ILE A 74 -7.64 10.38 -9.21
C ILE A 74 -7.79 9.30 -8.15
N LYS A 75 -6.92 8.28 -8.20
CA LYS A 75 -6.94 7.13 -7.27
C LYS A 75 -5.69 7.10 -6.41
N PHE A 76 -5.83 6.60 -5.18
CA PHE A 76 -4.72 6.41 -4.24
C PHE A 76 -3.56 5.62 -4.87
N ALA A 77 -3.87 4.49 -5.53
CA ALA A 77 -2.85 3.61 -6.09
C ALA A 77 -1.95 4.33 -7.10
N THR A 78 -2.55 5.13 -7.97
CA THR A 78 -1.85 5.90 -9.00
C THR A 78 -1.06 7.05 -8.38
N CYS A 79 -1.72 7.88 -7.58
CA CYS A 79 -1.11 9.10 -7.06
C CYS A 79 -0.04 8.88 -6.00
N CYS A 80 -0.16 7.84 -5.17
CA CYS A 80 0.82 7.52 -4.13
C CYS A 80 1.87 6.50 -4.59
N GLY A 81 1.95 6.24 -5.91
CA GLY A 81 3.04 5.47 -6.52
C GLY A 81 2.90 3.95 -6.45
N VAL A 82 1.81 3.42 -5.88
CA VAL A 82 1.57 1.97 -5.80
C VAL A 82 1.53 1.34 -7.20
N THR A 83 0.88 1.99 -8.17
CA THR A 83 0.82 1.51 -9.56
C THR A 83 2.22 1.31 -10.15
N ASN A 84 3.13 2.26 -9.92
CA ASN A 84 4.51 2.18 -10.43
C ASN A 84 5.28 1.00 -9.83
N TYR A 85 5.11 0.76 -8.52
CA TYR A 85 5.70 -0.41 -7.86
C TYR A 85 5.13 -1.72 -8.36
N ARG A 86 3.80 -1.80 -8.52
CA ARG A 86 3.12 -2.98 -9.08
C ARG A 86 3.61 -3.28 -10.50
N LEU A 87 3.76 -2.25 -11.35
CA LEU A 87 4.29 -2.39 -12.71
C LEU A 87 5.72 -2.93 -12.72
N ALA A 88 6.60 -2.39 -11.86
CA ALA A 88 7.99 -2.83 -11.78
C ALA A 88 8.10 -4.32 -11.36
N LEU A 89 7.31 -4.74 -10.37
CA LEU A 89 7.27 -6.14 -9.94
C LEU A 89 6.69 -7.06 -11.02
N PHE A 90 5.63 -6.61 -11.68
CA PHE A 90 5.02 -7.36 -12.76
C PHE A 90 6.02 -7.59 -13.93
N GLN A 91 6.73 -6.53 -14.35
CA GLN A 91 7.78 -6.63 -15.37
C GLN A 91 8.92 -7.57 -14.93
N GLN A 92 9.32 -7.53 -13.66
CA GLN A 92 10.31 -8.46 -13.13
C GLN A 92 9.80 -9.91 -13.13
N GLY A 93 8.51 -10.12 -12.86
CA GLY A 93 7.84 -11.42 -13.00
C GLY A 93 7.88 -11.92 -14.44
N GLU A 94 7.55 -11.05 -15.39
CA GLU A 94 7.57 -11.35 -16.83
C GLU A 94 8.98 -11.76 -17.30
N GLN A 95 10.02 -11.03 -16.90
CA GLN A 95 11.41 -11.39 -17.20
C GLN A 95 11.83 -12.75 -16.64
N ARG A 96 11.20 -13.19 -15.54
CA ARG A 96 11.44 -14.51 -14.94
C ARG A 96 10.54 -15.60 -15.50
N ASN A 97 9.69 -15.30 -16.49
CA ASN A 97 8.67 -16.19 -17.02
C ASN A 97 7.74 -16.72 -15.92
N ASP A 98 7.41 -15.90 -14.93
CA ASP A 98 6.42 -16.25 -13.91
C ASP A 98 5.05 -16.47 -14.60
N PRO A 99 4.41 -17.64 -14.42
CA PRO A 99 3.09 -17.92 -14.97
C PRO A 99 2.03 -16.88 -14.58
N LEU A 100 2.13 -16.29 -13.38
CA LEU A 100 1.20 -15.27 -12.90
C LEU A 100 1.43 -13.91 -13.57
N ALA A 101 2.66 -13.65 -14.01
CA ALA A 101 3.01 -12.43 -14.73
C ALA A 101 2.71 -12.53 -16.23
N THR A 102 2.71 -13.75 -16.77
CA THR A 102 2.58 -14.01 -18.23
C THR A 102 1.18 -14.43 -18.66
N ASP A 103 0.23 -14.52 -17.74
CA ASP A 103 -1.15 -14.92 -18.04
C ASP A 103 -1.84 -13.93 -18.99
N LYS A 104 -1.95 -14.31 -20.26
CA LYS A 104 -2.58 -13.47 -21.30
C LYS A 104 -4.08 -13.32 -21.13
N ASN A 105 -4.72 -14.10 -20.25
CA ASN A 105 -6.15 -13.97 -19.92
C ASN A 105 -6.42 -12.85 -18.90
N PHE A 106 -5.48 -11.90 -18.76
CA PHE A 106 -5.59 -10.73 -17.90
C PHE A 106 -6.92 -9.99 -18.08
N GLY A 107 -7.72 -9.96 -17.01
CA GLY A 107 -8.97 -9.18 -16.99
C GLY A 107 -9.97 -9.60 -18.06
N THR A 108 -9.95 -10.88 -18.47
CA THR A 108 -11.01 -11.41 -19.32
C THR A 108 -12.34 -11.21 -18.62
N LYS A 109 -13.30 -10.67 -19.36
CA LYS A 109 -14.60 -10.09 -18.95
C LYS A 109 -15.49 -11.01 -18.08
N GLU A 110 -15.08 -12.25 -17.88
CA GLU A 110 -15.83 -13.27 -17.17
C GLU A 110 -15.65 -13.20 -15.66
N GLN A 111 -14.54 -12.62 -15.18
CA GLN A 111 -14.35 -12.40 -13.74
C GLN A 111 -15.15 -11.16 -13.31
N VAL A 112 -16.08 -11.35 -12.37
CA VAL A 112 -16.87 -10.26 -11.77
C VAL A 112 -16.16 -9.76 -10.53
N CYS A 113 -15.88 -8.45 -10.47
CA CYS A 113 -15.35 -7.80 -9.28
C CYS A 113 -16.33 -7.97 -8.08
N PRO A 114 -15.84 -8.33 -6.87
CA PRO A 114 -16.68 -8.41 -5.69
C PRO A 114 -17.44 -7.09 -5.43
N PRO A 115 -18.71 -7.12 -5.01
CA PRO A 115 -19.46 -5.90 -4.68
C PRO A 115 -18.88 -5.16 -3.46
N THR A 116 -18.09 -5.84 -2.65
CA THR A 116 -17.35 -5.30 -1.50
C THR A 116 -16.02 -4.65 -1.89
N ALA A 117 -15.62 -4.71 -3.15
CA ALA A 117 -14.33 -4.23 -3.58
C ALA A 117 -14.26 -2.69 -3.54
N LEU A 118 -13.19 -2.16 -2.97
CA LEU A 118 -12.97 -0.72 -2.88
C LEU A 118 -12.33 -0.21 -4.18
N GLU A 119 -13.08 0.54 -4.98
CA GLU A 119 -12.62 1.09 -6.25
C GLU A 119 -11.29 1.87 -6.14
N GLN A 120 -11.01 2.46 -4.97
CA GLN A 120 -9.79 3.26 -4.72
C GLN A 120 -8.49 2.42 -4.68
N CYS A 121 -8.61 1.10 -4.54
CA CYS A 121 -7.46 0.19 -4.56
C CYS A 121 -6.98 -0.17 -5.98
N PHE A 122 -7.84 0.07 -6.97
CA PHE A 122 -7.65 -0.41 -8.34
C PHE A 122 -7.42 0.76 -9.28
N ASP A 123 -6.76 0.45 -10.38
CA ASP A 123 -6.46 1.40 -11.44
C ASP A 123 -6.55 0.70 -12.79
N LYS A 124 -6.31 1.46 -13.88
CA LYS A 124 -6.39 0.95 -15.25
C LYS A 124 -5.41 -0.21 -15.52
N HIS A 125 -4.27 -0.26 -14.85
CA HIS A 125 -3.26 -1.30 -15.02
C HIS A 125 -3.51 -2.52 -14.12
N PHE A 126 -4.09 -2.27 -12.95
CA PHE A 126 -4.44 -3.28 -11.94
C PHE A 126 -5.93 -3.20 -11.62
N PRO A 127 -6.80 -3.63 -12.56
CA PRO A 127 -8.23 -3.60 -12.37
C PRO A 127 -8.67 -4.62 -11.31
N CYS A 128 -9.86 -4.43 -10.74
CA CYS A 128 -10.39 -5.29 -9.68
C CYS A 128 -10.45 -6.76 -10.08
N GLU A 129 -10.94 -7.03 -11.29
CA GLU A 129 -11.10 -8.36 -11.88
C GLU A 129 -9.78 -9.13 -11.91
N ARG A 130 -8.65 -8.43 -11.99
CA ARG A 130 -7.32 -9.02 -11.96
C ARG A 130 -6.83 -9.27 -10.54
N CYS A 131 -6.99 -8.28 -9.67
CA CYS A 131 -6.42 -8.32 -8.32
C CYS A 131 -7.20 -9.22 -7.37
N CYS A 132 -8.52 -9.28 -7.53
CA CYS A 132 -9.42 -10.07 -6.71
C CYS A 132 -9.69 -11.48 -7.29
N ASP A 133 -8.95 -11.90 -8.33
CA ASP A 133 -9.13 -13.22 -8.93
C ASP A 133 -8.53 -14.32 -8.05
N THR A 134 -9.41 -15.06 -7.38
CA THR A 134 -9.05 -16.13 -6.44
C THR A 134 -8.45 -17.36 -7.11
N LYS A 135 -8.42 -17.45 -8.45
CA LYS A 135 -7.71 -18.54 -9.14
C LYS A 135 -6.21 -18.54 -8.87
N TYR A 136 -5.65 -17.38 -8.52
CA TYR A 136 -4.23 -17.23 -8.16
C TYR A 136 -3.94 -17.53 -6.68
N GLY A 137 -4.98 -17.75 -5.86
CA GLY A 137 -4.88 -18.06 -4.44
C GLY A 137 -5.89 -17.31 -3.57
N PRO A 138 -5.90 -17.57 -2.25
CA PRO A 138 -6.87 -16.97 -1.32
C PRO A 138 -6.71 -15.45 -1.15
N GLN A 139 -5.57 -14.89 -1.57
CA GLN A 139 -5.29 -13.45 -1.56
C GLN A 139 -5.35 -12.83 -2.96
N GLY A 140 -5.90 -13.54 -3.96
CA GLY A 140 -5.92 -13.07 -5.34
C GLY A 140 -4.53 -13.00 -5.97
N ASN A 141 -4.31 -12.05 -6.88
CA ASN A 141 -3.04 -11.91 -7.58
C ASN A 141 -1.98 -11.20 -6.70
N PRO A 142 -0.85 -11.85 -6.35
CA PRO A 142 0.14 -11.28 -5.43
C PRO A 142 0.84 -10.03 -5.96
N TYR A 143 0.86 -9.79 -7.27
CA TYR A 143 1.43 -8.56 -7.86
C TYR A 143 0.61 -7.31 -7.53
N CYS A 144 -0.63 -7.45 -7.08
CA CYS A 144 -1.49 -6.33 -6.70
C CYS A 144 -1.24 -5.80 -5.28
N TRP A 145 -0.54 -6.57 -4.44
CA TRP A 145 -0.38 -6.28 -3.01
C TRP A 145 1.09 -6.09 -2.62
N PRO A 146 1.88 -5.26 -3.33
CA PRO A 146 3.27 -5.09 -2.96
C PRO A 146 3.42 -4.20 -1.73
N SER A 147 4.43 -4.50 -0.92
CA SER A 147 4.88 -3.55 0.10
C SER A 147 5.59 -2.37 -0.57
N VAL A 148 5.07 -1.17 -0.35
CA VAL A 148 5.60 0.05 -0.98
C VAL A 148 6.44 0.82 0.03
N PRO A 149 7.75 1.01 -0.21
CA PRO A 149 8.59 1.81 0.66
C PRO A 149 8.04 3.22 0.86
N GLY A 150 7.90 3.63 2.12
CA GLY A 150 7.39 4.95 2.49
C GLY A 150 5.88 5.02 2.71
N LEU A 151 5.13 3.94 2.48
CA LEU A 151 3.77 3.80 3.01
C LEU A 151 3.82 3.07 4.36
N GLU A 152 3.06 3.56 5.34
CA GLU A 152 3.01 2.93 6.67
C GLU A 152 2.13 1.68 6.70
N ARG A 153 1.14 1.59 5.80
CA ARG A 153 0.28 0.42 5.63
C ARG A 153 0.23 -0.03 4.18
N ASP A 154 0.28 -1.34 3.95
CA ASP A 154 0.18 -1.89 2.60
C ASP A 154 -1.28 -2.15 2.20
N LEU A 155 -1.54 -1.98 0.90
CA LEU A 155 -2.77 -2.51 0.30
C LEU A 155 -2.73 -4.03 0.36
N ASN A 156 -3.82 -4.64 0.78
CA ASN A 156 -3.95 -6.08 0.85
C ASN A 156 -5.34 -6.51 0.36
N TYR A 157 -5.45 -7.81 0.04
CA TYR A 157 -6.67 -8.41 -0.48
C TYR A 157 -7.90 -8.13 0.40
N GLY A 158 -7.80 -8.36 1.72
CA GLY A 158 -8.95 -8.21 2.62
C GLY A 158 -9.50 -6.79 2.68
N LEU A 159 -8.62 -5.79 2.58
CA LEU A 159 -9.02 -4.39 2.49
C LEU A 159 -9.69 -4.07 1.15
N CYS A 160 -9.08 -4.51 0.04
CA CYS A 160 -9.42 -4.01 -1.28
C CYS A 160 -10.48 -4.82 -2.01
N CYS A 161 -10.52 -6.14 -1.80
CA CYS A 161 -11.52 -7.04 -2.37
C CYS A 161 -12.64 -7.36 -1.36
N GLY A 162 -12.43 -7.00 -0.10
CA GLY A 162 -13.23 -7.45 1.03
C GLY A 162 -12.82 -8.85 1.48
N VAL A 163 -13.23 -9.22 2.69
CA VAL A 163 -13.21 -10.60 3.13
C VAL A 163 -14.38 -11.30 2.44
N GLN A 164 -14.22 -11.69 1.18
CA GLN A 164 -14.98 -12.84 0.72
C GLN A 164 -14.48 -13.98 1.59
N ALA A 165 -15.29 -14.45 2.52
CA ALA A 165 -15.08 -15.77 3.08
C ALA A 165 -15.44 -16.76 1.99
N PRO A 166 -14.49 -17.46 1.32
CA PRO A 166 -14.80 -18.78 0.79
C PRO A 166 -14.76 -19.75 1.98
N PHE A 167 -15.52 -19.49 3.03
CA PHE A 167 -15.87 -20.54 3.96
C PHE A 167 -17.29 -20.90 3.57
N ASP A 168 -17.34 -21.74 2.54
CA ASP A 168 -18.30 -22.84 2.43
C ASP A 168 -19.18 -22.93 3.70
N GLU A 169 -20.50 -22.76 3.58
CA GLU A 169 -21.46 -22.89 4.71
C GLU A 169 -21.26 -24.20 5.51
N SER A 170 -20.49 -25.15 4.99
CA SER A 170 -20.04 -26.35 5.69
C SER A 170 -19.07 -26.12 6.86
N VAL A 171 -18.39 -24.98 6.98
CA VAL A 171 -17.50 -24.68 8.14
C VAL A 171 -18.27 -24.08 9.32
N GLU A 172 -19.42 -23.45 9.09
CA GLU A 172 -20.30 -22.98 10.19
C GLU A 172 -20.87 -24.16 11.00
N LYS A 173 -20.96 -25.36 10.40
CA LYS A 173 -21.27 -26.61 11.11
C LYS A 173 -20.12 -27.21 11.92
N LEU A 174 -18.87 -26.76 11.72
CA LEU A 174 -17.70 -27.25 12.46
C LEU A 174 -17.20 -26.25 13.51
N ALA A 175 -17.69 -25.00 13.52
CA ALA A 175 -17.28 -23.96 14.46
C ALA A 175 -18.06 -23.91 15.79
N ILE A 176 -18.96 -24.86 16.05
CA ILE A 176 -19.60 -25.02 17.38
C ILE A 176 -19.57 -26.52 17.72
N PRO A 177 -18.60 -26.99 18.53
CA PRO A 177 -18.65 -26.78 19.98
C PRO A 177 -17.25 -26.65 20.60
N PHE A 178 -16.64 -25.46 20.58
CA PHE A 178 -15.41 -25.20 21.36
C PHE A 178 -15.60 -24.12 22.44
N LEU A 179 -16.80 -23.55 22.56
CA LEU A 179 -17.15 -22.55 23.57
C LEU A 179 -17.90 -23.13 24.79
N GLN A 180 -17.87 -24.45 25.02
CA GLN A 180 -18.54 -25.06 26.19
C GLN A 180 -17.61 -25.60 27.28
N GLU A 181 -16.28 -25.60 27.10
CA GLU A 181 -15.37 -26.16 28.13
C GLU A 181 -14.71 -25.14 29.07
N THR A 182 -14.98 -23.84 28.96
CA THR A 182 -14.40 -22.84 29.90
C THR A 182 -15.25 -22.58 31.16
N ASN A 183 -16.22 -23.44 31.49
CA ASN A 183 -17.05 -23.31 32.71
C ASN A 183 -16.57 -24.16 33.90
N LEU A 184 -15.32 -24.62 33.88
CA LEU A 184 -14.67 -25.26 35.03
C LEU A 184 -13.39 -24.48 35.34
N ILE A 185 -13.51 -23.43 36.16
CA ILE A 185 -12.57 -22.97 37.20
C ILE A 185 -13.19 -21.68 37.74
N SER A 186 -14.15 -21.83 38.65
CA SER A 186 -14.59 -20.77 39.54
C SER A 186 -14.55 -21.35 40.94
N GLU A 187 -13.36 -21.37 41.53
CA GLU A 187 -13.10 -21.58 42.96
C GLU A 187 -11.61 -21.27 43.19
N VAL A 188 -11.30 -20.00 43.39
CA VAL A 188 -10.09 -19.61 44.13
C VAL A 188 -10.56 -18.71 45.25
N ASP A 189 -10.46 -19.28 46.44
CA ASP A 189 -10.86 -18.73 47.71
C ASP A 189 -10.27 -17.35 47.98
N ASP A 190 -11.18 -16.44 48.33
CA ASP A 190 -10.96 -15.27 49.15
C ASP A 190 -10.65 -15.73 50.58
N SER A 191 -9.42 -15.51 51.06
CA SER A 191 -9.08 -15.48 52.50
C SER A 191 -7.62 -15.08 52.75
N GLY A 192 -7.41 -13.94 53.43
CA GLY A 192 -6.23 -13.71 54.26
C GLY A 192 -5.44 -12.44 53.91
N SER A 193 -5.77 -11.29 54.51
CA SER A 193 -5.19 -10.84 55.80
C SER A 193 -3.73 -10.37 55.65
N ARG A 194 -3.50 -9.05 55.53
CA ARG A 194 -3.21 -8.09 56.64
C ARG A 194 -1.77 -8.17 57.14
N LYS A 195 -1.21 -6.98 57.41
CA LYS A 195 0.02 -6.64 58.16
C LYS A 195 1.31 -6.58 57.36
N ASP A 196 2.21 -5.63 57.50
CA ASP A 196 2.33 -4.36 58.23
C ASP A 196 3.51 -3.65 57.55
N ARG A 197 3.49 -2.33 57.40
CA ARG A 197 4.75 -1.58 57.20
C ARG A 197 4.66 -0.26 57.94
N GLU A 198 4.96 -0.35 59.23
CA GLU A 198 5.34 0.78 60.05
C GLU A 198 6.66 1.38 59.56
N LEU A 199 6.74 2.69 59.75
CA LEU A 199 7.88 3.56 59.56
C LEU A 199 9.03 3.19 60.50
N LEU A 200 10.26 3.18 59.96
CA LEU A 200 11.43 3.93 60.46
C LEU A 200 12.62 3.71 59.52
#